data_AF-J9E0G4-F1
#
_entry.id   AF-J9E0G4-F1
#
_cell.length_a   1.000
_cell.length_b   1.000
_cell.length_c   1.000
_cell.angle_alpha   90.00
_cell.angle_beta   90.00
_cell.angle_gamma   90.00
#
_symmetry.space_group_name_H-M   'P 1'
#
loop_
_entity.id
_entity.type
_entity.pdbx_description
1 polymer ?
#
loop_
_entity_poly.entity_id
_entity_poly.type
_entity_poly.pdbx_seq_one_letter_code
_entity_poly.pdbx_strand_id
1 'polypeptide(L)'
;MNGWERGGAALTVYHKNQKVVDIWGGYADVQAARKWQRDTITSTFSCLKNIMALCVALLVERKLANYDDLIIKYWPSFGDNDKANITIQMLLADTV
;
A
#
# COMPACT_ATOMS: atom_id res chain seq x y z
N MET A 1 20.43 23.75 -12.27
CA MET A 1 19.18 23.02 -12.61
C MET A 1 18.21 24.02 -13.21
N ASN A 2 17.47 23.66 -14.26
CA ASN A 2 16.61 24.56 -15.05
C ASN A 2 15.31 24.97 -14.31
N GLY A 3 15.40 25.28 -13.01
CA GLY A 3 14.25 25.62 -12.15
C GLY A 3 13.40 24.43 -11.68
N TRP A 4 13.78 23.19 -11.99
CA TRP A 4 13.05 21.97 -11.60
C TRP A 4 13.68 21.29 -10.38
N GLU A 5 12.83 20.77 -9.49
CA GLU A 5 13.24 19.96 -8.34
C GLU A 5 13.92 18.65 -8.75
N ARG A 6 15.01 18.29 -8.06
CA ARG A 6 15.84 17.11 -8.37
C ARG A 6 15.06 15.81 -8.28
N GLY A 7 14.13 15.70 -7.33
CA GLY A 7 13.19 14.60 -7.21
C GLY A 7 11.80 15.05 -7.65
N GLY A 8 11.07 14.14 -8.28
CA GLY A 8 9.68 14.39 -8.64
C GLY A 8 8.69 13.82 -7.63
N ALA A 9 7.48 14.35 -7.69
CA ALA A 9 6.36 13.94 -6.86
C ALA A 9 5.04 14.13 -7.60
N ALA A 10 4.00 13.46 -7.10
CA ALA A 10 2.62 13.67 -7.50
C ALA A 10 1.73 13.77 -6.26
N LEU A 11 0.71 14.62 -6.32
CA LEU A 11 -0.31 14.80 -5.29
C LEU A 11 -1.69 14.80 -5.92
N THR A 12 -2.60 14.01 -5.35
CA THR A 12 -4.01 14.03 -5.70
C THR A 12 -4.83 14.17 -4.42
N VAL A 13 -5.79 15.09 -4.42
CA VAL A 13 -6.70 15.32 -3.28
C VAL A 13 -8.14 15.15 -3.74
N TYR A 14 -8.89 14.34 -3.00
CA TYR A 14 -10.33 14.20 -3.15
C TYR A 14 -11.05 14.86 -1.98
N HIS A 15 -12.08 15.64 -2.27
CA HIS A 15 -13.00 16.20 -1.27
C HIS A 15 -14.43 15.89 -1.71
N LYS A 16 -15.20 15.19 -0.86
CA LYS A 16 -16.57 14.73 -1.18
C LYS A 16 -16.65 14.00 -2.53
N ASN A 17 -15.75 13.04 -2.74
CA ASN A 17 -15.60 12.25 -3.96
C ASN A 17 -15.27 13.06 -5.24
N GLN A 18 -14.97 14.35 -5.11
CA GLN A 18 -14.52 15.19 -6.22
C GLN A 18 -13.01 15.34 -6.18
N LYS A 19 -12.34 15.12 -7.31
CA LYS A 19 -10.89 15.36 -7.44
C LYS A 19 -10.63 16.86 -7.55
N VAL A 20 -10.18 17.47 -6.46
CA VAL A 20 -9.97 18.93 -6.36
C VAL A 20 -8.52 19.36 -6.61
N VAL A 21 -7.57 18.43 -6.45
CA VAL A 21 -6.15 18.63 -6.77
C VAL A 21 -5.65 17.40 -7.52
N ASP A 22 -4.89 17.61 -8.59
CA ASP A 22 -4.23 16.57 -9.39
C ASP A 22 -3.00 17.19 -10.06
N ILE A 23 -1.87 17.16 -9.36
CA ILE A 23 -0.63 17.85 -9.76
C ILE A 23 0.58 16.92 -9.64
N TRP A 24 1.59 17.20 -10.45
CA TRP A 24 2.88 16.52 -10.44
C TRP A 24 4.00 17.46 -10.88
N GLY A 25 5.25 17.14 -10.56
CA GLY A 25 6.40 17.96 -10.94
C GLY A 25 7.74 17.36 -10.55
N GLY A 26 8.83 18.01 -10.97
CA GLY A 26 10.21 17.57 -10.75
C GLY A 26 10.70 16.53 -11.76
N TYR A 27 11.85 15.91 -11.48
CA TYR A 27 12.41 14.84 -12.30
C TYR A 27 11.98 13.44 -11.85
N ALA A 28 11.56 12.60 -12.79
CA ALA A 28 11.43 11.17 -12.57
C ALA A 28 12.80 10.48 -12.56
N ASP A 29 13.73 10.99 -13.38
CA ASP A 29 15.13 10.60 -13.40
C ASP A 29 15.98 11.80 -13.82
N VAL A 30 16.76 12.33 -12.88
CA VAL A 30 17.61 13.50 -13.12
C VAL A 30 18.81 13.17 -14.03
N GLN A 31 19.33 11.95 -13.98
CA GLN A 31 20.49 11.55 -14.79
C GLN A 31 20.11 11.39 -16.27
N ALA A 32 18.91 10.87 -16.52
CA ALA A 32 18.33 10.78 -17.86
C ALA A 32 17.61 12.06 -18.31
N ALA A 33 17.67 13.15 -17.52
CA ALA A 33 16.91 14.39 -17.74
C ALA A 33 15.40 14.18 -17.97
N ARG A 34 14.83 13.10 -17.43
CA ARG A 34 13.43 12.72 -17.60
C ARG A 34 12.55 13.38 -16.55
N LYS A 35 11.64 14.25 -16.99
CA LYS A 35 10.66 14.91 -16.13
C LYS A 35 9.55 13.95 -15.68
N TRP A 36 9.00 14.22 -14.51
CA TRP A 36 7.78 13.54 -14.04
C TRP A 36 6.61 13.88 -14.97
N GLN A 37 5.86 12.84 -15.35
CA GLN A 37 4.64 12.92 -16.14
C GLN A 37 3.45 12.45 -15.29
N ARG A 38 2.23 12.78 -15.72
CA ARG A 38 0.98 12.41 -15.03
C ARG A 38 0.92 10.92 -14.64
N ASP A 39 1.45 10.06 -15.49
CA ASP A 39 1.40 8.60 -15.43
C ASP A 39 2.73 7.95 -14.99
N THR A 40 3.67 8.74 -14.46
CA THR A 40 4.94 8.22 -13.95
C THR A 40 4.68 7.26 -12.78
N ILE A 41 5.09 6.01 -12.95
CA ILE A 41 5.04 4.98 -11.92
C ILE A 41 6.28 5.10 -11.02
N THR A 42 6.06 5.02 -9.70
CA THR A 42 7.13 4.99 -8.70
C THR A 42 6.87 3.88 -7.67
N SER A 43 7.90 3.47 -6.94
CA SER A 43 7.75 2.56 -5.80
C SER A 43 7.00 3.26 -4.67
N THR A 44 5.93 2.63 -4.19
CA THR A 44 5.12 3.15 -3.08
C THR A 44 5.52 2.56 -1.72
N PHE A 45 6.55 1.70 -1.68
CA PHE A 45 7.06 1.06 -0.45
C PHE A 45 5.92 0.52 0.45
N SER A 46 5.97 0.83 1.74
CA SER A 46 5.00 0.36 2.73
C SER A 46 3.55 0.79 2.47
N CYS A 47 3.28 1.78 1.61
CA CYS A 47 1.90 2.13 1.24
C CYS A 47 1.16 0.95 0.58
N LEU A 48 1.88 -0.02 0.02
CA LEU A 48 1.29 -1.25 -0.53
C LEU A 48 0.59 -2.10 0.54
N LYS A 49 0.96 -1.98 1.83
CA LYS A 49 0.28 -2.68 2.94
C LYS A 49 -1.21 -2.35 3.00
N ASN A 50 -1.60 -1.11 2.66
CA ASN A 50 -3.01 -0.71 2.64
C ASN A 50 -3.81 -1.48 1.57
N ILE A 51 -3.20 -1.70 0.40
CA ILE A 51 -3.81 -2.49 -0.69
C ILE A 51 -3.94 -3.96 -0.24
N MET A 52 -2.92 -4.49 0.43
CA MET A 52 -2.99 -5.86 0.98
C MET A 52 -4.07 -6.02 2.04
N ALA A 53 -4.22 -5.04 2.94
CA ALA A 53 -5.31 -5.02 3.92
C ALA A 53 -6.69 -4.98 3.25
N LEU A 54 -6.84 -4.20 2.16
CA LEU A 54 -8.07 -4.18 1.37
C LEU A 54 -8.37 -5.54 0.72
N CYS A 55 -7.36 -6.24 0.20
CA CYS A 55 -7.54 -7.60 -0.31
C CYS A 55 -8.07 -8.55 0.76
N VAL A 56 -7.57 -8.47 2.01
CA VAL A 56 -8.10 -9.26 3.13
C VAL A 56 -9.53 -8.85 3.47
N ALA A 57 -9.85 -7.55 3.48
CA ALA A 57 -11.21 -7.07 3.70
C ALA A 57 -12.20 -7.63 2.66
N LEU A 58 -11.81 -7.72 1.39
CA LEU A 58 -12.62 -8.35 0.33
C LEU A 58 -12.84 -9.86 0.57
N LEU A 59 -11.85 -10.57 1.11
CA LEU A 59 -12.02 -11.98 1.49
C LEU A 59 -13.00 -12.13 2.66
N VAL A 60 -12.93 -11.23 3.64
CA VAL A 60 -13.86 -11.20 4.78
C VAL A 60 -15.28 -10.88 4.31
N GLU A 61 -15.46 -9.87 3.46
CA GLU A 61 -16.75 -9.53 2.86
C GLU A 61 -17.38 -10.73 2.14
N ARG A 62 -16.56 -11.48 1.40
CA ARG A 62 -16.96 -12.70 0.68
C ARG A 62 -17.14 -13.93 1.58
N LYS A 63 -16.98 -13.79 2.90
CA LYS A 63 -17.05 -14.87 3.89
C LYS A 63 -16.04 -16.01 3.64
N LEU A 64 -14.92 -15.69 3.00
CA LEU A 64 -13.80 -16.61 2.78
C LEU A 64 -12.76 -16.55 3.92
N ALA A 65 -12.81 -15.49 4.72
CA ALA A 65 -12.01 -15.32 5.93
C ALA A 65 -12.79 -14.58 7.03
N ASN A 66 -12.30 -14.67 8.26
CA ASN A 66 -12.71 -13.87 9.39
C ASN A 66 -11.47 -13.24 10.04
N TYR A 67 -11.58 -12.01 10.55
CA TYR A 67 -10.49 -11.34 11.24
C TYR A 67 -10.00 -12.11 12.48
N ASP A 68 -10.89 -12.87 13.12
CA ASP A 68 -10.57 -13.74 14.27
C ASP A 68 -9.97 -15.09 13.84
N ASP A 69 -9.90 -15.40 12.54
CA ASP A 69 -9.26 -16.62 12.10
C ASP A 69 -7.78 -16.61 12.45
N LEU A 70 -7.29 -17.73 12.98
CA LEU A 70 -5.87 -17.96 13.16
C LEU A 70 -5.18 -18.09 11.81
N ILE A 71 -3.99 -17.50 11.64
CA ILE A 71 -3.21 -17.59 10.40
C ILE A 71 -2.93 -19.05 10.03
N ILE A 72 -2.72 -19.91 11.03
CA ILE A 72 -2.46 -21.35 10.83
C ILE A 72 -3.59 -22.11 10.11
N LYS A 73 -4.81 -21.56 10.10
CA LYS A 73 -5.94 -22.10 9.31
C LYS A 73 -5.63 -22.06 7.80
N TYR A 74 -4.90 -21.04 7.36
CA TYR A 74 -4.56 -20.80 5.96
C TYR A 74 -3.11 -21.18 5.63
N TRP A 75 -2.21 -21.05 6.60
CA TRP A 75 -0.80 -21.33 6.47
C TRP A 75 -0.29 -22.08 7.71
N PRO A 76 -0.41 -23.42 7.75
CA PRO A 76 -0.09 -24.20 8.94
C PRO A 76 1.33 -23.99 9.49
N SER A 77 2.35 -23.93 8.63
CA SER A 77 3.75 -23.71 9.07
C SER A 77 4.03 -22.30 9.59
N PHE A 78 3.09 -21.36 9.48
CA PHE A 78 3.21 -20.08 10.17
C PHE A 78 3.24 -20.25 11.69
N GLY A 79 2.66 -21.32 12.21
CA GLY A 79 2.55 -21.58 13.65
C GLY A 79 3.86 -21.89 14.38
N ASP A 80 4.95 -22.15 13.64
CA ASP A 80 6.27 -22.41 14.21
C ASP A 80 6.75 -21.22 15.07
N ASN A 81 7.60 -21.50 16.08
CA ASN A 81 8.10 -20.47 17.03
C ASN A 81 6.97 -19.71 17.75
N ASP A 82 6.02 -20.46 18.33
CA ASP A 82 4.95 -19.94 19.19
C ASP A 82 3.95 -18.97 18.53
N LYS A 83 3.83 -19.02 17.21
CA LYS A 83 2.92 -18.15 16.42
C LYS A 83 1.56 -18.78 16.11
N ALA A 84 1.23 -19.91 16.72
CA ALA A 84 -0.01 -20.64 16.45
C ALA A 84 -1.29 -19.85 16.80
N ASN A 85 -1.19 -18.90 17.73
CA ASN A 85 -2.33 -18.13 18.24
C ASN A 85 -2.51 -16.77 17.52
N ILE A 86 -1.71 -16.47 16.49
CA ILE A 86 -1.80 -15.20 15.77
C ILE A 86 -3.03 -15.19 14.86
N THR A 87 -3.86 -14.16 14.99
CA THR A 87 -5.04 -13.96 14.14
C THR A 87 -4.74 -13.08 12.92
N ILE A 88 -5.63 -13.09 11.94
CA ILE A 88 -5.60 -12.15 10.81
C ILE A 88 -5.62 -10.69 11.32
N GLN A 89 -6.42 -10.39 12.33
CA GLN A 89 -6.47 -9.05 12.92
C GLN A 89 -5.12 -8.60 13.49
N MET A 90 -4.46 -9.46 14.28
CA MET A 90 -3.15 -9.14 14.86
C MET A 90 -2.10 -8.87 13.79
N LEU A 91 -2.11 -9.68 12.71
CA LEU A 91 -1.21 -9.50 11.58
C LEU A 91 -1.44 -8.17 10.85
N LEU A 92 -2.70 -7.77 10.63
CA LEU A 92 -3.03 -6.52 9.96
C LEU A 92 -2.80 -5.28 10.83
N ALA A 93 -2.91 -5.42 12.15
CA ALA A 93 -2.69 -4.35 13.11
C ALA A 93 -1.22 -4.18 13.52
N ASP A 94 -0.31 -5.01 12.99
CA ASP A 94 1.09 -5.09 13.41
C ASP A 94 1.23 -5.34 14.94
N THR A 95 0.39 -6.20 15.51
CA THR A 95 0.38 -6.57 16.95
C THR A 95 0.61 -8.06 17.18
N VAL A 96 1.48 -8.67 16.36
CA VAL A 96 1.84 -10.10 16.43
C VAL A 96 2.82 -10.42 17.55
#